data_AF-A0A2W6CSR3-F1
#
_entry.id   AF-A0A2W6CSR3-F1
#
_cell.length_a   1.000
_cell.length_b   1.000
_cell.length_c   1.000
_cell.angle_alpha   90.00
_cell.angle_beta   90.00
_cell.angle_gamma   90.00
#
_symmetry.space_group_name_H-M   'P 1'
#
loop_
_entity.id
_entity.type
_entity.pdbx_description
1 polymer ?
#
loop_
_entity_poly.entity_id
_entity_poly.type
_entity_poly.pdbx_seq_one_letter_code
_entity_poly.pdbx_strand_id
1 'polypeptide(L)' 'MTTLLDILQIFLCGGLIFLILMHSGKDAGLSGAFGVGSGAGPFGGGSLVERNLNRWTVAFAFVFVLNTIVLIKIS' A
#
# COMPACT_ATOMS: atom_id res chain seq x y z
N MET A 1 -4.11 27.51 -5.91
CA MET A 1 -4.59 26.66 -4.80
C MET A 1 -4.51 25.17 -5.14
N THR A 2 -4.70 24.77 -6.40
CA THR A 2 -4.54 23.39 -6.89
C THR A 2 -3.11 22.86 -6.82
N THR A 3 -2.12 23.73 -7.07
CA THR A 3 -0.68 23.38 -7.03
C THR A 3 -0.23 22.72 -5.73
N LEU A 4 -0.80 23.10 -4.58
CA LEU A 4 -0.50 22.46 -3.29
C LEU A 4 -1.05 21.03 -3.23
N LEU A 5 -2.26 20.81 -3.74
CA LEU A 5 -2.89 19.50 -3.80
C LEU A 5 -2.17 18.57 -4.79
N ASP A 6 -1.70 19.12 -5.91
CA ASP A 6 -0.88 18.40 -6.91
C ASP A 6 0.44 17.91 -6.32
N ILE A 7 1.17 18.79 -5.62
CA ILE A 7 2.41 18.42 -4.95
C ILE A 7 2.15 17.33 -3.91
N LEU A 8 1.11 17.49 -3.09
CA LEU A 8 0.70 16.51 -2.09
C LEU A 8 0.36 15.15 -2.75
N GLN A 9 -0.33 15.17 -3.90
CA GLN A 9 -0.65 13.97 -4.67
C GLN A 9 0.60 13.21 -5.14
N ILE A 10 1.63 13.92 -5.58
CA ILE A 10 2.90 13.31 -5.99
C ILE A 10 3.57 12.60 -4.79
N PHE A 11 3.57 13.22 -3.62
CA PHE A 11 4.11 12.59 -2.41
C PHE A 11 3.29 11.36 -1.97
N LEU A 12 1.96 11.42 -2.06
CA LEU A 12 1.10 10.27 -1.78
C LEU A 12 1.36 9.10 -2.73
N CYS A 13 1.54 9.37 -4.04
CA CYS A 13 1.95 8.37 -5.02
C CYS A 13 3.26 7.69 -4.61
N GLY A 14 4.31 8.48 -4.34
CA GLY A 14 5.62 7.96 -3.95
C GLY A 14 5.56 7.14 -2.66
N GLY A 15 4.83 7.63 -1.65
CA GLY A 15 4.62 6.94 -0.39
C GLY A 15 3.89 5.60 -0.54
N LEU A 16 2.84 5.56 -1.37
CA LEU A 16 2.12 4.32 -1.67
C LEU A 16 2.97 3.30 -2.40
N ILE A 17 3.70 3.71 -3.44
CA ILE A 17 4.60 2.83 -4.18
C ILE A 17 5.62 2.21 -3.20
N PHE A 18 6.22 3.04 -2.35
CA PHE A 18 7.18 2.57 -1.35
C PHE A 18 6.56 1.56 -0.37
N LEU A 19 5.39 1.88 0.21
CA LEU A 19 4.68 1.00 1.13
C LEU A 19 4.30 -0.34 0.51
N ILE A 20 3.85 -0.33 -0.75
CA ILE A 20 3.47 -1.54 -1.48
C ILE A 20 4.70 -2.40 -1.77
N LEU A 21 5.82 -1.81 -2.20
CA LEU A 21 7.05 -2.56 -2.45
C LEU A 21 7.59 -3.23 -1.18
N MET A 22 7.40 -2.62 0.00
CA MET A 22 7.75 -3.27 1.27
C MET A 22 6.92 -4.54 1.58
N HIS A 23 5.74 -4.72 0.99
CA HIS A 23 4.95 -5.95 1.13
C HIS A 23 5.54 -7.12 0.30
N SER A 24 6.27 -6.82 -0.76
CA SER A 24 6.76 -7.81 -1.74
C SER A 24 7.82 -8.77 -1.18
N GLY A 25 8.40 -8.48 0.00
CA GLY A 25 9.49 -9.28 0.56
C GLY A 25 9.17 -10.75 0.87
N LYS A 26 7.89 -11.12 1.06
CA LYS A 26 7.49 -12.49 1.42
C LYS A 26 6.92 -13.31 0.26
N ASP A 27 6.21 -12.67 -0.68
CA ASP A 27 5.40 -13.34 -1.70
C ASP A 27 6.00 -13.29 -3.11
N ALA A 28 7.18 -12.68 -3.30
CA ALA A 28 7.81 -12.45 -4.61
C ALA A 28 8.47 -13.68 -5.27
N GLY A 29 8.49 -14.85 -4.62
CA GLY A 29 9.10 -16.08 -5.14
C GLY A 29 8.12 -17.01 -5.85
N LEU A 30 8.64 -17.98 -6.61
CA LEU A 30 7.83 -19.04 -7.26
C LEU A 30 6.92 -19.76 -6.25
N SER A 31 7.43 -19.95 -5.03
CA SER A 31 6.72 -20.59 -3.91
C SER A 31 5.55 -19.75 -3.36
N GLY A 32 5.63 -18.42 -3.45
CA GLY A 32 4.53 -17.49 -3.13
C GLY A 32 3.52 -17.43 -4.27
N ALA A 33 3.98 -17.37 -5.52
CA ALA A 33 3.13 -17.38 -6.72
C ALA A 33 2.32 -18.68 -6.89
N PHE A 34 2.87 -19.83 -6.48
CA PHE A 34 2.19 -21.13 -6.50
C PHE A 34 1.55 -21.51 -5.17
N GLY A 35 1.64 -20.67 -4.13
CA GLY A 35 1.03 -20.93 -2.82
C GLY A 35 1.58 -22.15 -2.07
N VAL A 36 2.74 -22.68 -2.49
CA VAL A 36 3.37 -23.89 -1.92
C VAL A 36 4.30 -23.54 -0.75
N GLY A 37 4.64 -22.27 -0.55
CA GLY A 37 5.76 -21.85 0.32
C GLY A 37 5.41 -21.23 1.67
N SER A 38 4.18 -20.82 1.92
CA SER A 38 3.81 -20.26 3.21
C SER A 38 3.12 -21.35 4.01
N GLY A 39 3.50 -21.51 5.27
CA GLY A 39 2.83 -22.40 6.21
C GLY A 39 1.36 -21.99 6.38
N ALA A 40 0.51 -22.43 5.46
CA ALA A 40 -0.93 -22.24 5.37
C ALA A 40 -1.68 -23.03 6.46
N GLY A 41 -1.05 -23.16 7.63
CA GLY A 41 -1.75 -23.54 8.84
C GLY A 41 -2.55 -22.34 9.38
N PRO A 42 -3.62 -22.57 10.14
CA PRO A 42 -4.41 -21.54 10.82
C PRO A 42 -3.63 -20.55 11.70
N PHE A 43 -2.33 -20.79 11.90
CA PHE A 43 -1.39 -19.98 12.67
C PHE A 43 -0.38 -19.19 11.82
N GLY A 44 -0.56 -19.12 10.50
CA GLY A 44 0.18 -18.24 9.59
C GLY A 44 -0.16 -16.76 9.81
N GLY A 45 0.01 -16.28 11.05
CA GLY A 45 -0.09 -14.87 11.39
C GLY A 45 1.07 -14.15 10.76
N GLY A 46 0.81 -13.41 9.68
CA GLY A 46 1.77 -12.46 9.13
C GLY A 46 2.39 -11.63 10.25
N SER A 47 3.70 -11.41 10.18
CA SER A 47 4.49 -10.71 11.21
C SER A 47 3.73 -9.46 11.68
N LEU A 48 3.84 -9.10 12.97
CA LEU A 48 3.23 -7.86 13.49
C LEU A 48 3.58 -6.65 12.61
N VAL A 49 4.74 -6.69 11.97
CA VAL A 49 5.17 -5.71 10.96
C VAL A 49 4.26 -5.72 9.73
N GLU A 50 3.96 -6.87 9.12
CA GLU A 50 3.09 -6.98 7.94
C GLU A 50 1.68 -6.44 8.22
N ARG A 51 1.11 -6.76 9.39
CA ARG A 51 -0.21 -6.27 9.77
C ARG A 51 -0.25 -4.74 9.92
N ASN A 52 0.82 -4.16 10.46
CA ASN A 52 0.92 -2.71 10.57
C ASN A 52 1.18 -2.06 9.21
N LEU A 53 2.05 -2.64 8.39
CA LEU A 53 2.32 -2.19 7.02
C LEU A 53 1.04 -2.15 6.17
N ASN A 54 0.21 -3.20 6.27
CA ASN A 54 -1.07 -3.24 5.57
C ASN A 54 -1.99 -2.11 6.05
N ARG A 55 -2.10 -1.89 7.37
CA ARG A 55 -2.93 -0.81 7.92
C ARG A 55 -2.47 0.57 7.47
N TRP A 56 -1.16 0.83 7.43
CA TRP A 56 -0.61 2.08 6.91
C TRP A 56 -0.85 2.25 5.42
N THR A 57 -0.69 1.18 4.63
CA THR A 57 -0.95 1.21 3.19
C THR A 57 -2.41 1.53 2.89
N VAL A 58 -3.35 0.89 3.60
CA VAL A 58 -4.78 1.16 3.47
C VAL A 58 -5.10 2.61 3.86
N ALA A 59 -4.54 3.11 4.96
CA ALA A 59 -4.74 4.50 5.37
C ALA A 59 -4.24 5.50 4.31
N PHE A 60 -3.04 5.29 3.77
CA PHE A 60 -2.48 6.13 2.70
C PHE A 60 -3.30 6.02 1.40
N ALA A 61 -3.81 4.83 1.07
CA ALA A 61 -4.63 4.62 -0.12
C ALA A 61 -5.94 5.40 -0.04
N PHE A 62 -6.58 5.43 1.13
CA PHE A 62 -7.76 6.26 1.35
C PHE A 62 -7.47 7.76 1.17
N VAL A 63 -6.38 8.26 1.76
CA VAL A 63 -6.00 9.68 1.64
C VAL A 63 -5.69 10.03 0.19
N PHE A 64 -4.99 9.15 -0.53
CA PHE A 64 -4.71 9.29 -1.97
C PHE A 64 -5.99 9.42 -2.80
N VAL A 65 -6.92 8.48 -2.65
CA VAL A 65 -8.19 8.50 -3.42
C VAL A 65 -9.01 9.74 -3.08
N LEU A 66 -9.10 10.12 -1.80
CA LEU A 66 -9.80 11.33 -1.39
C LEU A 66 -9.18 12.58 -2.03
N ASN A 67 -7.84 12.71 -2.00
CA ASN A 67 -7.15 13.84 -2.63
C ASN A 67 -7.37 13.85 -4.16
N THR A 68 -7.36 12.69 -4.83
CA THR A 68 -7.70 12.58 -6.26
C THR A 68 -9.10 13.09 -6.57
N ILE A 69 -10.11 12.68 -5.79
CA ILE A 69 -11.50 13.11 -6.00
C ILE A 69 -11.65 14.62 -5.80
N VAL A 70 -11.02 15.17 -4.76
CA VAL A 70 -11.01 16.61 -4.49
C VAL A 70 -10.34 17.37 -5.63
N LEU A 71 -9.20 16.89 -6.12
CA LEU A 71 -8.45 17.51 -7.21
C LEU A 71 -9.25 17.53 -8.52
N ILE A 72 -9.92 16.43 -8.86
CA ILE A 72 -10.79 16.34 -10.05
C ILE A 72 -11.97 17.32 -9.96
N LYS A 73 -12.51 17.54 -8.75
CA LYS A 73 -13.67 18.42 -8.57
C LYS A 73 -13.32 19.91 -8.53
N ILE A 74 -12.07 20.24 -8.21
CA ILE A 74 -11.56 21.62 -8.08
C ILE A 74 -10.77 22.08 -9.31
N SER A 75 -10.21 21.15 -10.10
CA SER A 75 -9.63 21.44 -11.42
C SER A 75 -10.70 21.71 -12.46
#